data_AF-A0A3B8T4N8-F1
#
_entry.id   AF-A0A3B8T4N8-F1
#
_cell.length_a   1.000
_cell.length_b   1.000
_cell.length_c   1.000
_cell.angle_alpha   90.00
_cell.angle_beta   90.00
_cell.angle_gamma   90.00
#
_symmetry.space_group_name_H-M   'P 1'
#
loop_
_entity.id
_entity.type
_entity.pdbx_description
1 polymer ?
#
loop_
_entity_poly.entity_id
_entity_poly.type
_entity_poly.pdbx_seq_one_letter_code
_entity_poly.pdbx_strand_id
1 'polypeptide(L)'
;MIWMGLLAATVLAGLLWALRGFGRQGLLIACLLTLMTAGGSAYMYWYLGAYEMSLSTEALNALPEDERAYVIAQAAQDEFLARNRVADQDIVNLFQLALELDPNQVTALGSLGIIAFEASDYQQSVNYWTRMLGQLPPGSEQARAIEVGIARATERANQQLSEKVQLGDATIDLSVALSQAIPESLKDATVFVFAREVNGSPRPLVARRLSVTDLPMTVRLSNEDALMGGRLHQGLAVEIAARLTVGDANGSEGDWMGGPVFLTLTAENTAEIRLKP
;
A
#
# COMPACT_ATOMS: atom_id res chain seq x y z
N MET A 1 22.56 -25.25 2.12
CA MET A 1 22.13 -26.64 2.43
C MET A 1 23.27 -27.60 2.81
N ILE A 2 24.44 -27.56 2.16
CA ILE A 2 25.57 -28.48 2.45
C ILE A 2 26.07 -28.36 3.91
N TRP A 3 26.19 -27.15 4.43
CA TRP A 3 26.63 -26.89 5.81
C TRP A 3 25.65 -27.41 6.88
N MET A 4 24.35 -27.43 6.60
CA MET A 4 23.32 -27.97 7.51
C MET A 4 23.41 -29.49 7.63
N GLY A 5 23.70 -30.20 6.52
CA GLY A 5 23.89 -31.65 6.53
C GLY A 5 25.14 -32.07 7.31
N LEU A 6 26.20 -31.28 7.20
CA LEU A 6 27.48 -31.55 7.89
C LEU A 6 27.37 -31.31 9.40
N LEU A 7 26.63 -30.28 9.82
CA LEU A 7 26.37 -29.96 11.23
C LEU A 7 25.39 -30.96 11.88
N ALA A 8 24.38 -31.44 11.14
CA ALA A 8 23.51 -32.50 11.62
C ALA A 8 24.25 -33.84 11.81
N ALA A 9 25.17 -34.17 10.90
CA ALA A 9 25.96 -35.39 10.98
C ALA A 9 26.92 -35.40 12.18
N THR A 10 27.55 -34.27 12.50
CA THR A 10 28.44 -34.16 13.66
C THR A 10 27.68 -34.24 14.99
N VAL A 11 26.50 -33.62 15.07
CA VAL A 11 25.62 -33.70 16.26
C VAL A 11 25.13 -35.14 16.46
N LEU A 12 24.70 -35.83 15.39
CA LEU A 12 24.26 -37.23 15.45
C LEU A 12 25.40 -38.18 15.88
N ALA A 13 26.61 -37.97 15.36
CA ALA A 13 27.79 -38.76 15.74
C ALA A 13 28.15 -38.56 17.22
N GLY A 14 28.10 -37.31 17.71
CA GLY A 14 28.33 -36.99 19.12
C GLY A 14 27.29 -37.60 20.07
N LEU A 15 26.01 -37.58 19.67
CA LEU A 15 24.90 -38.22 20.38
C LEU A 15 25.09 -39.74 20.48
N LEU A 16 25.42 -40.40 19.36
CA LEU A 16 25.67 -41.84 19.30
C LEU A 16 26.85 -42.26 20.18
N TRP A 17 27.90 -41.44 20.24
CA TRP A 17 29.07 -41.69 21.10
C TRP A 17 28.73 -41.50 22.58
N ALA A 18 28.05 -40.41 22.96
CA ALA A 18 27.68 -40.11 24.34
C ALA A 18 26.69 -41.13 24.94
N LEU A 19 25.71 -41.58 24.14
CA LEU A 19 24.73 -42.60 24.56
C LEU A 19 25.37 -43.97 24.78
N ARG A 20 26.42 -44.31 24.03
CA ARG A 20 27.17 -45.57 24.22
C ARG A 20 28.11 -45.55 25.43
N GLY A 21 28.68 -44.39 25.77
CA GLY A 21 29.73 -44.29 26.79
C GLY A 21 29.25 -44.00 28.22
N PHE A 22 28.14 -43.27 28.40
CA PHE A 22 27.84 -42.59 29.68
C PHE A 22 26.45 -42.84 30.29
N GLY A 23 25.64 -43.76 29.74
CA GLY A 23 24.33 -44.14 30.32
C GLY A 23 23.36 -42.95 30.52
N ARG A 24 22.69 -42.85 31.68
CA ARG A 24 21.72 -41.76 31.98
C ARG A 24 22.33 -40.35 31.95
N GLN A 25 23.63 -40.20 32.24
CA GLN A 25 24.31 -38.90 32.19
C GLN A 25 24.63 -38.48 30.74
N GLY A 26 24.82 -39.44 29.83
CA GLY A 26 24.99 -39.17 28.39
C GLY A 26 23.80 -38.46 27.76
N LEU A 27 22.59 -38.70 28.26
CA LEU A 27 21.36 -38.04 27.81
C LEU A 27 21.33 -36.55 28.18
N LEU A 28 21.77 -36.20 29.39
CA LEU A 28 21.87 -34.81 29.84
C LEU A 28 22.95 -34.04 29.06
N ILE A 29 24.12 -34.67 28.86
CA ILE A 29 25.22 -34.10 28.09
C ILE A 29 24.78 -33.86 26.63
N ALA A 30 24.09 -34.83 26.03
CA ALA A 30 23.58 -34.70 24.68
C ALA A 30 22.51 -33.59 24.56
N CYS A 31 21.59 -33.48 25.53
CA CYS A 31 20.63 -32.38 25.56
C CYS A 31 21.30 -31.01 25.65
N LEU A 32 22.31 -30.86 26.53
CA LEU A 32 23.07 -29.61 26.68
C LEU A 32 23.83 -29.23 25.41
N LEU A 33 24.51 -30.20 24.78
CA LEU A 33 25.22 -29.98 23.52
C LEU A 33 24.27 -29.59 22.39
N THR A 34 23.10 -30.23 22.33
CA THR A 34 22.10 -29.92 21.30
C THR A 34 21.51 -28.53 21.52
N LEU A 35 21.20 -28.15 22.77
CA LEU A 35 20.73 -26.82 23.12
C LEU A 35 21.75 -25.72 22.79
N MET A 36 23.02 -25.93 23.13
CA MET A 36 24.08 -24.97 22.84
C MET A 36 24.30 -24.82 21.33
N THR A 37 24.26 -25.92 20.59
CA THR A 37 24.47 -25.92 19.13
C THR A 37 23.26 -25.33 18.39
N ALA A 38 22.05 -25.75 18.72
CA ALA A 38 20.82 -25.24 18.12
C ALA A 38 20.61 -23.76 18.48
N GLY A 39 20.77 -23.40 19.75
CA GLY A 39 20.65 -22.01 20.21
C GLY A 39 21.73 -21.10 19.63
N GLY A 40 22.99 -21.55 19.62
CA GLY A 40 24.11 -20.80 19.05
C GLY A 40 23.98 -20.61 17.53
N SER A 41 23.56 -21.65 16.80
CA SER A 41 23.32 -21.54 15.35
C SER A 41 22.14 -20.62 15.04
N ALA A 42 21.01 -20.75 15.74
CA ALA A 42 19.86 -19.87 15.57
C ALA A 42 20.22 -18.40 15.88
N TYR A 43 20.96 -18.16 16.96
CA TYR A 43 21.48 -16.84 17.31
C TYR A 43 22.40 -16.29 16.22
N MET A 44 23.34 -17.10 15.72
CA MET A 44 24.26 -16.69 14.65
C MET A 44 23.53 -16.39 13.35
N TYR A 45 22.53 -17.18 12.94
CA TYR A 45 21.73 -16.91 11.75
C TYR A 45 20.88 -15.65 11.91
N TRP A 46 20.26 -15.48 13.07
CA TRP A 46 19.47 -14.28 13.35
C TRP A 46 20.36 -13.04 13.38
N TYR A 47 21.50 -13.09 14.06
CA TYR A 47 22.44 -11.98 14.17
C TYR A 47 23.13 -11.65 12.84
N LEU A 48 23.61 -12.66 12.09
CA LEU A 48 24.23 -12.45 10.77
C LEU A 48 23.19 -11.96 9.75
N GLY A 49 21.99 -12.53 9.74
CA GLY A 49 20.92 -12.07 8.86
C GLY A 49 20.49 -10.63 9.17
N ALA A 50 20.31 -10.29 10.45
CA ALA A 50 20.01 -8.93 10.86
C ALA A 50 21.17 -7.96 10.56
N TYR A 51 22.42 -8.41 10.71
CA TYR A 51 23.61 -7.62 10.41
C TYR A 51 23.75 -7.34 8.91
N GLU A 52 23.61 -8.35 8.05
CA GLU A 52 23.61 -8.17 6.59
C GLU A 52 22.44 -7.29 6.13
N MET A 53 21.25 -7.45 6.74
CA MET A 53 20.10 -6.58 6.47
C MET A 53 20.39 -5.13 6.89
N SER A 54 21.00 -4.90 8.06
CA SER A 54 21.37 -3.56 8.53
C SER A 54 22.40 -2.89 7.62
N LEU A 55 23.43 -3.63 7.19
CA LEU A 55 24.45 -3.13 6.25
C LEU A 55 23.84 -2.83 4.89
N SER A 56 22.90 -3.66 4.41
CA SER A 56 22.22 -3.41 3.14
C SER A 56 21.33 -2.17 3.20
N THR A 57 20.68 -1.92 4.34
CA THR A 57 19.83 -0.74 4.54
C THR A 57 20.68 0.53 4.71
N GLU A 58 21.79 0.44 5.45
CA GLU A 58 22.74 1.55 5.59
C GLU A 58 23.39 1.89 4.24
N ALA A 59 23.81 0.88 3.47
CA ALA A 59 24.35 1.06 2.13
C ALA A 59 23.32 1.68 1.18
N LEU A 60 22.07 1.20 1.20
CA LEU A 60 20.98 1.75 0.40
C LEU A 60 20.69 3.22 0.77
N ASN A 61 20.68 3.54 2.06
CA ASN A 61 20.44 4.90 2.56
C ASN A 61 21.61 5.85 2.28
N ALA A 62 22.83 5.32 2.10
CA ALA A 62 24.00 6.09 1.71
C ALA A 62 24.03 6.46 0.21
N LEU A 63 23.19 5.85 -0.62
CA LEU A 63 23.09 6.20 -2.04
C LEU A 63 22.43 7.58 -2.24
N PRO A 64 22.79 8.29 -3.33
CA PRO A 64 21.98 9.39 -3.86
C PRO A 64 20.51 9.00 -4.04
N GLU A 65 19.59 9.96 -3.92
CA GLU A 65 18.15 9.66 -3.90
C GLU A 65 17.65 9.02 -5.19
N ASP A 66 18.18 9.43 -6.34
CA ASP A 66 17.88 8.87 -7.66
C ASP A 66 18.41 7.43 -7.82
N GLU A 67 19.63 7.16 -7.37
CA GLU A 67 20.19 5.81 -7.34
C GLU A 67 19.41 4.91 -6.37
N ARG A 68 19.04 5.43 -5.20
CA ARG A 68 18.22 4.73 -4.21
C ARG A 68 16.84 4.41 -4.77
N ALA A 69 16.20 5.37 -5.44
CA ALA A 69 14.92 5.18 -6.13
C ALA A 69 15.00 4.08 -7.18
N TYR A 70 16.06 4.08 -7.98
CA TYR A 70 16.32 3.05 -8.98
C TYR A 70 16.43 1.67 -8.34
N VAL A 71 17.27 1.51 -7.30
CA VAL A 71 17.47 0.22 -6.62
C VAL A 71 16.17 -0.29 -6.00
N ILE A 72 15.41 0.57 -5.31
CA ILE A 72 14.12 0.20 -4.71
C ILE A 72 13.14 -0.28 -5.78
N ALA A 73 13.06 0.42 -6.90
CA ALA A 73 12.13 0.03 -7.97
C ALA A 73 12.53 -1.25 -8.69
N GLN A 74 13.82 -1.51 -8.89
CA GLN A 74 14.29 -2.78 -9.46
C GLN A 74 13.97 -3.94 -8.51
N ALA A 75 14.26 -3.79 -7.21
CA ALA A 75 13.91 -4.80 -6.20
C ALA A 75 12.40 -5.07 -6.15
N ALA A 76 11.57 -4.01 -6.20
CA ALA A 76 10.12 -4.14 -6.26
C ALA A 76 9.65 -4.87 -7.53
N GLN A 77 10.27 -4.60 -8.68
CA GLN A 77 9.97 -5.27 -9.94
C GLN A 77 10.36 -6.75 -9.91
N ASP A 78 11.54 -7.09 -9.37
CA ASP A 78 11.97 -8.47 -9.22
C ASP A 78 11.01 -9.26 -8.32
N GLU A 79 10.59 -8.66 -7.21
CA GLU A 79 9.61 -9.27 -6.30
C GLU A 79 8.24 -9.44 -6.99
N PHE A 80 7.77 -8.41 -7.71
CA PHE A 80 6.53 -8.48 -8.48
C PHE A 80 6.56 -9.61 -9.53
N LEU A 81 7.67 -9.76 -10.25
CA LEU A 81 7.87 -10.83 -11.22
C LEU A 81 7.96 -12.21 -10.54
N ALA A 82 8.68 -12.32 -9.42
CA ALA A 82 8.80 -13.55 -8.64
C ALA A 82 7.44 -14.04 -8.12
N ARG A 83 6.50 -13.12 -7.86
CA ARG A 83 5.12 -13.41 -7.46
C ARG A 83 4.16 -13.57 -8.64
N ASN A 84 4.66 -13.96 -9.82
CA ASN A 84 3.87 -14.14 -11.04
C ASN A 84 3.04 -12.90 -11.44
N ARG A 85 3.56 -11.70 -11.19
CA ARG A 85 2.88 -10.42 -11.45
C ARG A 85 1.61 -10.22 -10.62
N VAL A 86 1.53 -10.81 -9.43
CA VAL A 86 0.50 -10.48 -8.44
C VAL A 86 1.07 -9.43 -7.50
N ALA A 87 0.55 -8.20 -7.57
CA ALA A 87 0.93 -7.13 -6.66
C ALA A 87 0.03 -7.16 -5.42
N ASP A 88 0.66 -7.19 -4.25
CA ASP A 88 0.03 -6.84 -2.99
C ASP A 88 0.35 -5.39 -2.61
N GLN A 89 -0.17 -4.95 -1.46
CA GLN A 89 0.04 -3.58 -1.00
C GLN A 89 1.51 -3.27 -0.75
N ASP A 90 2.31 -4.24 -0.32
CA ASP A 90 3.74 -4.04 -0.04
C ASP A 90 4.53 -3.75 -1.32
N ILE A 91 4.27 -4.50 -2.40
CA ILE A 91 4.88 -4.24 -3.72
C ILE A 91 4.48 -2.85 -4.23
N VAL A 92 3.20 -2.49 -4.10
CA VAL A 92 2.72 -1.16 -4.51
C VAL A 92 3.42 -0.06 -3.71
N ASN A 93 3.56 -0.22 -2.40
CA ASN A 93 4.24 0.74 -1.52
C ASN A 93 5.72 0.91 -1.91
N LEU A 94 6.42 -0.16 -2.29
CA LEU A 94 7.82 -0.06 -2.75
C LEU A 94 7.95 0.76 -4.03
N PHE A 95 7.06 0.55 -5.01
CA PHE A 95 7.06 1.38 -6.21
C PHE A 95 6.69 2.84 -5.91
N GLN A 96 5.75 3.08 -4.98
CA GLN A 96 5.40 4.42 -4.55
C GLN A 96 6.57 5.12 -3.86
N LEU A 97 7.27 4.43 -2.95
CA LEU A 97 8.48 4.93 -2.32
C LEU A 97 9.55 5.30 -3.35
N ALA A 98 9.74 4.49 -4.40
CA ALA A 98 10.63 4.85 -5.49
C ALA A 98 10.20 6.13 -6.21
N LEU A 99 8.89 6.37 -6.40
CA LEU A 99 8.37 7.61 -6.99
C LEU A 99 8.42 8.82 -6.07
N GLU A 100 8.43 8.62 -4.75
CA GLU A 100 8.66 9.69 -3.78
C GLU A 100 10.09 10.21 -3.86
N LEU A 101 11.05 9.30 -4.08
CA LEU A 101 12.46 9.63 -4.24
C LEU A 101 12.78 10.18 -5.64
N ASP A 102 12.24 9.57 -6.69
CA ASP A 102 12.33 10.06 -8.07
C ASP A 102 10.94 10.00 -8.74
N PRO A 103 10.24 11.14 -8.87
CA PRO A 103 8.93 11.21 -9.50
C PRO A 103 8.91 10.75 -10.97
N ASN A 104 10.05 10.67 -11.64
CA ASN A 104 10.16 10.30 -13.03
C ASN A 104 10.73 8.89 -13.22
N GLN A 105 10.84 8.11 -12.14
CA GLN A 105 11.47 6.79 -12.18
C GLN A 105 10.67 5.81 -13.05
N VAL A 106 11.23 5.48 -14.21
CA VAL A 106 10.56 4.79 -15.33
C VAL A 106 10.05 3.40 -14.92
N THR A 107 10.81 2.63 -14.14
CA THR A 107 10.43 1.27 -13.72
C THR A 107 9.21 1.28 -12.82
N ALA A 108 9.13 2.24 -11.89
CA ALA A 108 8.02 2.36 -10.97
C ALA A 108 6.76 2.87 -11.69
N LEU A 109 6.90 3.87 -12.57
CA LEU A 109 5.80 4.34 -13.41
C LEU A 109 5.23 3.22 -14.29
N GLY A 110 6.10 2.45 -14.96
CA GLY A 110 5.67 1.35 -15.81
C GLY A 110 4.92 0.27 -15.02
N SER A 111 5.48 -0.16 -13.89
CA SER A 111 4.92 -1.23 -13.06
C SER A 111 3.62 -0.82 -12.38
N LEU A 112 3.54 0.38 -11.80
CA LEU A 112 2.28 0.90 -11.23
C LEU A 112 1.20 1.10 -12.29
N GLY A 113 1.57 1.47 -13.53
CA GLY A 113 0.62 1.54 -14.63
C GLY A 113 0.03 0.17 -15.02
N ILE A 114 0.82 -0.90 -14.97
CA ILE A 114 0.35 -2.28 -15.18
C ILE A 114 -0.57 -2.71 -14.04
N ILE A 115 -0.12 -2.53 -12.79
CA ILE A 115 -0.90 -2.89 -11.60
C ILE A 115 -2.26 -2.18 -11.60
N ALA A 116 -2.27 -0.88 -11.91
CA ALA A 116 -3.50 -0.10 -12.02
C ALA A 116 -4.41 -0.61 -13.14
N PHE A 117 -3.86 -0.99 -14.30
CA PHE A 117 -4.64 -1.54 -15.41
C PHE A 117 -5.30 -2.86 -15.03
N GLU A 118 -4.55 -3.76 -14.39
CA GLU A 118 -5.06 -5.07 -13.96
C GLU A 118 -6.11 -4.94 -12.86
N ALA A 119 -5.97 -3.93 -11.99
CA ALA A 119 -6.98 -3.58 -11.00
C ALA A 119 -8.22 -2.85 -11.58
N SER A 120 -8.34 -2.73 -12.91
CA SER A 120 -9.37 -1.93 -13.60
C SER A 120 -9.40 -0.45 -13.20
N ASP A 121 -8.33 0.05 -12.57
CA ASP A 121 -8.08 1.48 -12.34
C ASP A 121 -7.40 2.07 -13.59
N TYR A 122 -8.13 2.01 -14.70
CA TYR A 122 -7.64 2.43 -16.01
C TYR A 122 -7.21 3.90 -16.03
N GLN A 123 -7.84 4.75 -15.23
CA GLN A 123 -7.49 6.17 -15.14
C GLN A 123 -6.09 6.36 -14.53
N GLN A 124 -5.72 5.61 -13.49
CA GLN A 124 -4.36 5.66 -12.96
C GLN A 124 -3.34 5.06 -13.90
N SER A 125 -3.71 3.98 -14.58
CA SER A 125 -2.87 3.39 -15.62
C SER A 125 -2.49 4.42 -16.68
N VAL A 126 -3.47 5.19 -17.20
CA VAL A 126 -3.24 6.32 -18.11
C VAL A 126 -2.29 7.34 -17.50
N ASN A 127 -2.48 7.73 -16.24
CA ASN A 127 -1.65 8.74 -15.58
C ASN A 127 -0.18 8.29 -15.45
N TYR A 128 0.07 7.08 -14.96
CA TYR A 128 1.42 6.55 -14.78
C TYR A 128 2.14 6.37 -16.12
N TRP A 129 1.47 5.78 -17.11
CA TRP A 129 2.07 5.58 -18.43
C TRP A 129 2.28 6.89 -19.19
N THR A 130 1.42 7.90 -19.01
CA THR A 130 1.64 9.23 -19.60
C THR A 130 2.87 9.91 -19.00
N ARG A 131 3.07 9.81 -17.68
CA ARG A 131 4.31 10.29 -17.04
C ARG A 131 5.53 9.52 -17.55
N MET A 132 5.43 8.20 -17.68
CA MET A 132 6.49 7.34 -18.21
C MET A 132 6.85 7.73 -19.65
N LEU A 133 5.86 7.98 -20.51
CA LEU A 133 6.06 8.37 -21.90
C LEU A 133 6.87 9.67 -22.00
N GLY A 134 6.65 10.62 -21.08
CA GLY A 134 7.43 11.85 -21.00
C GLY A 134 8.93 11.66 -20.71
N GLN A 135 9.34 10.48 -20.22
CA GLN A 135 10.73 10.14 -19.93
C GLN A 135 11.42 9.37 -21.08
N LEU A 136 10.65 8.92 -22.08
CA LEU A 136 11.18 8.11 -23.17
C LEU A 136 11.55 8.99 -24.38
N PRO A 137 12.59 8.61 -25.15
CA PRO A 137 12.90 9.29 -26.40
C PRO A 137 11.69 9.29 -27.35
N PRO A 138 11.26 10.46 -27.86
CA PRO A 138 10.10 10.55 -28.76
C PRO A 138 10.26 9.65 -29.99
N GLY A 139 9.22 8.88 -30.31
CA GLY A 139 9.20 7.98 -31.47
C GLY A 139 10.01 6.68 -31.34
N SER A 140 10.60 6.40 -30.18
CA SER A 140 11.22 5.11 -29.87
C SER A 140 10.19 3.97 -29.88
N GLU A 141 10.67 2.73 -30.06
CA GLU A 141 9.80 1.54 -30.03
C GLU A 141 9.11 1.39 -28.66
N GLN A 142 9.84 1.70 -27.58
CA GLN A 142 9.33 1.71 -26.22
C GLN A 142 8.22 2.76 -26.06
N ALA A 143 8.42 3.99 -26.55
CA ALA A 143 7.39 5.03 -26.52
C ALA A 143 6.10 4.58 -27.24
N ARG A 144 6.22 3.98 -28.43
CA ARG A 144 5.07 3.46 -29.18
C ARG A 144 4.32 2.35 -28.43
N ALA A 145 5.04 1.46 -27.74
CA ALA A 145 4.40 0.42 -26.94
C ALA A 145 3.59 1.02 -25.78
N ILE A 146 4.13 2.05 -25.11
CA ILE A 146 3.44 2.77 -24.03
C ILE A 146 2.24 3.56 -24.57
N GLU A 147 2.35 4.21 -25.72
CA GLU A 147 1.22 4.92 -26.38
C GLU A 147 0.04 3.98 -26.67
N VAL A 148 0.30 2.75 -27.14
CA VAL A 148 -0.74 1.74 -27.35
C VAL A 148 -1.40 1.33 -26.03
N GLY A 149 -0.61 1.19 -24.96
CA GLY A 149 -1.12 0.93 -23.61
C GLY A 149 -2.05 2.05 -23.13
N ILE A 150 -1.60 3.31 -23.25
CA ILE A 150 -2.38 4.50 -22.89
C ILE A 150 -3.70 4.56 -23.66
N ALA A 151 -3.67 4.32 -24.98
CA ALA A 151 -4.88 4.35 -25.81
C ALA A 151 -5.90 3.30 -25.33
N ARG A 152 -5.45 2.07 -25.04
CA ARG A 152 -6.30 1.00 -24.53
C ARG A 152 -6.88 1.32 -23.14
N ALA A 153 -6.04 1.82 -22.23
CA ALA A 153 -6.49 2.21 -20.89
C ALA A 153 -7.50 3.35 -20.95
N THR A 154 -7.30 4.33 -21.84
CA THR A 154 -8.22 5.44 -22.06
C THR A 154 -9.57 4.95 -22.60
N GLU A 155 -9.57 4.03 -23.56
CA GLU A 155 -10.81 3.44 -24.08
C GLU A 155 -11.60 2.72 -22.98
N ARG A 156 -10.93 1.88 -22.18
CA ARG A 156 -11.56 1.18 -21.05
C ARG A 156 -12.08 2.13 -19.97
N ALA A 157 -11.34 3.19 -19.65
CA ALA A 157 -11.77 4.22 -18.72
C ALA A 157 -13.05 4.92 -19.21
N ASN A 158 -13.11 5.27 -20.48
CA ASN A 158 -14.28 5.92 -21.09
C ASN A 158 -15.50 4.99 -21.15
N GLN A 159 -15.30 3.70 -21.45
CA GLN A 159 -16.36 2.70 -21.42
C GLN A 159 -16.94 2.57 -20.00
N GLN A 160 -16.09 2.38 -19.00
CA GLN A 160 -16.51 2.28 -17.60
C GLN A 160 -17.25 3.55 -17.13
N LEU A 161 -16.76 4.73 -17.51
CA LEU A 161 -17.44 5.98 -17.18
C LEU A 161 -18.81 6.07 -17.84
N SER A 162 -18.92 5.68 -19.12
CA SER A 162 -20.18 5.70 -19.86
C SER A 162 -21.22 4.74 -19.28
N GLU A 163 -20.79 3.56 -18.81
CA GLU A 163 -21.65 2.61 -18.10
C GLU A 163 -22.12 3.20 -16.77
N LYS A 164 -21.22 3.79 -15.98
CA LYS A 164 -21.56 4.43 -14.70
C LYS A 164 -22.51 5.63 -14.86
N VAL A 165 -22.41 6.39 -15.95
CA VAL A 165 -23.32 7.51 -16.26
C VAL A 165 -24.75 7.02 -16.52
N GLN A 166 -24.92 5.87 -17.19
CA GLN A 166 -26.24 5.31 -17.49
C GLN A 166 -27.01 4.85 -16.24
N LEU A 167 -26.31 4.57 -15.15
CA LEU A 167 -26.92 4.15 -13.88
C LEU A 167 -27.61 5.31 -13.13
N GLY A 168 -27.40 6.56 -13.55
CA GLY A 168 -27.97 7.74 -12.92
C GLY A 168 -27.21 8.16 -11.66
N ASP A 169 -27.27 9.45 -11.35
CA ASP A 169 -26.43 10.05 -10.30
C ASP A 169 -26.98 9.77 -8.90
N ALA A 170 -26.06 9.73 -7.93
CA ALA A 170 -26.38 9.61 -6.52
C ALA A 170 -25.70 10.71 -5.71
N THR A 171 -26.32 11.07 -4.58
CA THR A 171 -25.77 12.01 -3.60
C THR A 171 -25.84 11.40 -2.22
N ILE A 172 -24.96 11.83 -1.32
CA ILE A 172 -24.89 11.36 0.07
C ILE A 172 -25.03 12.57 0.98
N ASP A 173 -26.06 12.59 1.82
CA ASP A 173 -26.25 13.60 2.86
C ASP A 173 -25.61 13.10 4.16
N LEU A 174 -24.47 13.69 4.52
CA LEU A 174 -23.64 13.26 5.64
C LEU A 174 -23.69 14.29 6.79
N SER A 175 -24.05 13.84 7.98
CA SER A 175 -23.88 14.60 9.23
C SER A 175 -22.52 14.30 9.84
N VAL A 176 -21.69 15.33 10.06
CA VAL A 176 -20.35 15.21 10.62
C VAL A 176 -20.28 15.94 11.95
N ALA A 177 -19.83 15.25 13.01
CA ALA A 177 -19.69 15.82 14.34
C ALA A 177 -18.40 15.34 15.04
N LEU A 178 -17.99 16.07 16.06
CA LEU A 178 -16.91 15.68 16.95
C LEU A 178 -17.49 14.88 18.13
N SER A 179 -16.83 13.79 18.51
CA SER A 179 -17.22 13.00 19.69
C SER A 179 -16.95 13.73 21.01
N GLN A 180 -15.95 14.62 21.02
CA GLN A 180 -15.52 15.42 22.16
C GLN A 180 -14.84 16.71 21.68
N ALA A 181 -14.59 17.65 22.60
CA ALA A 181 -13.87 18.87 22.29
C ALA A 181 -12.43 18.56 21.81
N ILE A 182 -11.99 19.26 20.77
CA ILE A 182 -10.65 19.09 20.20
C ILE A 182 -9.57 19.73 21.09
N PRO A 183 -8.38 19.13 21.18
CA PRO A 183 -7.23 19.75 21.84
C PRO A 183 -6.74 20.97 21.06
N GLU A 184 -5.97 21.84 21.73
CA GLU A 184 -5.37 23.03 21.12
C GLU A 184 -4.58 22.72 19.84
N SER A 185 -3.88 21.57 19.83
CA SER A 185 -3.06 21.11 18.71
C SER A 185 -3.85 20.82 17.43
N LEU A 186 -5.17 20.62 17.52
CA LEU A 186 -6.04 20.32 16.38
C LEU A 186 -6.97 21.48 16.03
N LYS A 187 -6.77 22.69 16.61
CA LYS A 187 -7.64 23.84 16.33
C LYS A 187 -7.63 24.28 14.87
N ASP A 188 -6.48 24.17 14.21
CA ASP A 188 -6.31 24.49 12.79
C ASP A 188 -6.43 23.24 11.91
N ALA A 189 -6.86 22.11 12.47
CA ALA A 189 -6.99 20.86 11.73
C ALA A 189 -8.13 20.94 10.69
N THR A 190 -7.92 20.22 9.60
CA THR A 190 -8.86 20.10 8.50
C THR A 190 -9.56 18.75 8.58
N VAL A 191 -10.87 18.73 8.30
CA VAL A 191 -11.65 17.50 8.19
C VAL A 191 -11.79 17.13 6.72
N PHE A 192 -11.22 15.98 6.34
CA PHE A 192 -11.41 15.36 5.04
C PHE A 192 -12.51 14.32 5.14
N VAL A 193 -13.62 14.56 4.45
CA VAL A 193 -14.69 13.59 4.28
C VAL A 193 -14.55 12.96 2.91
N PHE A 194 -14.65 11.64 2.81
CA PHE A 194 -14.52 10.95 1.53
C PHE A 194 -15.37 9.68 1.47
N ALA A 195 -15.69 9.27 0.24
CA ALA A 195 -16.36 8.00 -0.04
C ALA A 195 -15.56 7.17 -1.05
N ARG A 196 -15.41 5.87 -0.78
CA ARG A 196 -14.68 4.89 -1.59
C ARG A 196 -15.63 3.81 -2.07
N GLU A 197 -15.35 3.22 -3.23
CA GLU A 197 -16.09 2.05 -3.73
C GLU A 197 -15.70 0.80 -2.92
N VAL A 198 -16.69 0.03 -2.46
CA VAL A 198 -16.42 -1.24 -1.78
C VAL A 198 -15.83 -2.23 -2.78
N ASN A 199 -14.67 -2.82 -2.45
CA ASN A 199 -13.87 -3.67 -3.33
C ASN A 199 -13.37 -2.98 -4.62
N GLY A 200 -13.40 -1.65 -4.68
CA GLY A 200 -12.84 -0.87 -5.78
C GLY A 200 -11.41 -0.40 -5.52
N SER A 201 -10.96 0.58 -6.31
CA SER A 201 -9.68 1.26 -6.09
C SER A 201 -9.62 1.84 -4.66
N PRO A 202 -8.47 1.79 -3.97
CA PRO A 202 -8.32 2.35 -2.62
C PRO A 202 -8.49 3.88 -2.58
N ARG A 203 -8.48 4.55 -3.74
CA ARG A 203 -8.67 5.99 -3.86
C ARG A 203 -10.14 6.37 -3.69
N PRO A 204 -10.44 7.49 -3.01
CA PRO A 204 -11.80 7.99 -2.94
C PRO A 204 -12.40 8.31 -4.31
N LEU A 205 -13.70 8.05 -4.46
CA LEU A 205 -14.49 8.49 -5.60
C LEU A 205 -14.81 9.98 -5.49
N VAL A 206 -15.16 10.42 -4.28
CA VAL A 206 -15.46 11.82 -3.93
C VAL A 206 -14.75 12.17 -2.64
N ALA A 207 -14.32 13.42 -2.52
CA ALA A 207 -13.75 13.94 -1.28
C ALA A 207 -14.07 15.42 -1.12
N ARG A 208 -14.35 15.84 0.11
CA ARG A 208 -14.61 17.24 0.46
C ARG A 208 -13.83 17.63 1.71
N ARG A 209 -13.29 18.85 1.65
CA ARG A 209 -12.55 19.48 2.75
C ARG A 209 -13.48 20.38 3.57
N LEU A 210 -13.50 20.19 4.89
CA LEU A 210 -14.28 20.98 5.84
C LEU A 210 -13.36 21.59 6.90
N SER A 211 -13.77 22.73 7.49
CA SER A 211 -13.09 23.27 8.67
C SER A 211 -13.58 22.57 9.93
N VAL A 212 -12.67 22.25 10.86
CA VAL A 212 -13.05 21.66 12.16
C VAL A 212 -13.94 22.60 12.99
N THR A 213 -13.78 23.91 12.80
CA THR A 213 -14.55 24.95 13.49
C THR A 213 -16.02 25.00 13.09
N ASP A 214 -16.37 24.44 11.92
CA ASP A 214 -17.72 24.48 11.38
C ASP A 214 -18.57 23.31 11.89
N LEU A 215 -17.98 22.37 12.64
CA LEU A 215 -18.66 21.18 13.16
C LEU A 215 -19.48 21.50 14.43
N PRO A 216 -20.65 20.86 14.63
CA PRO A 216 -21.27 19.85 13.77
C PRO A 216 -21.95 20.47 12.54
N MET A 217 -21.80 19.82 11.37
CA MET A 217 -22.42 20.27 10.12
C MET A 217 -22.96 19.11 9.29
N THR A 218 -23.95 19.40 8.46
CA THR A 218 -24.44 18.48 7.42
C THR A 218 -23.86 18.88 6.07
N VAL A 219 -23.35 17.91 5.33
CA VAL A 219 -22.69 18.10 4.04
C VAL A 219 -23.24 17.13 3.00
N ARG A 220 -23.56 17.64 1.81
CA ARG A 220 -23.99 16.82 0.67
C ARG A 220 -22.81 16.51 -0.24
N LEU A 221 -22.39 15.26 -0.29
CA LEU A 221 -21.41 14.78 -1.28
C LEU A 221 -22.12 14.43 -2.59
N SER A 222 -21.60 14.93 -3.70
CA SER A 222 -22.14 14.70 -5.04
C SER A 222 -21.01 14.44 -6.06
N ASN A 223 -21.37 14.25 -7.33
CA ASN A 223 -20.41 14.17 -8.42
C ASN A 223 -19.62 15.47 -8.67
N GLU A 224 -19.98 16.58 -8.04
CA GLU A 224 -19.17 17.82 -8.07
C GLU A 224 -17.92 17.71 -7.17
N ASP A 225 -17.95 16.80 -6.19
CA ASP A 225 -16.81 16.50 -5.31
C ASP A 225 -15.95 15.35 -5.84
N ALA A 226 -16.21 14.90 -7.08
CA ALA A 226 -15.56 13.73 -7.64
C ALA A 226 -14.07 13.96 -7.89
N LEU A 227 -13.26 13.00 -7.47
CA LEU A 227 -11.86 12.91 -7.85
C LEU A 227 -11.73 12.28 -9.23
N MET A 228 -10.55 12.39 -9.83
CA MET A 228 -10.29 11.89 -11.19
C MET A 228 -10.63 10.39 -11.34
N GLY A 229 -11.62 10.09 -12.17
CA GLY A 229 -12.14 8.74 -12.43
C GLY A 229 -13.23 8.27 -11.45
N GLY A 230 -13.57 9.07 -10.44
CA GLY A 230 -14.63 8.79 -9.48
C GLY A 230 -16.01 9.24 -9.97
N ARG A 231 -17.05 8.49 -9.59
CA ARG A 231 -18.46 8.86 -9.81
C ARG A 231 -19.35 8.15 -8.81
N LEU A 232 -20.23 8.89 -8.15
CA LEU A 232 -21.38 8.36 -7.42
C LEU A 232 -22.53 8.10 -8.39
N HIS A 233 -23.01 6.87 -8.38
CA HIS A 233 -24.16 6.44 -9.18
C HIS A 233 -25.07 5.51 -8.37
N GLN A 234 -26.30 5.33 -8.82
CA GLN A 234 -27.26 4.42 -8.18
C GLN A 234 -26.74 2.98 -8.17
N GLY A 235 -27.06 2.25 -7.10
CA GLY A 235 -26.65 0.85 -6.87
C GLY A 235 -25.20 0.66 -6.43
N LEU A 236 -24.40 1.73 -6.36
CA LEU A 236 -23.00 1.67 -5.93
C LEU A 236 -22.89 1.40 -4.43
N ALA A 237 -22.08 0.43 -4.04
CA ALA A 237 -21.70 0.21 -2.64
C ALA A 237 -20.50 1.10 -2.29
N VAL A 238 -20.65 1.94 -1.26
CA VAL A 238 -19.61 2.87 -0.81
C VAL A 238 -19.27 2.70 0.66
N GLU A 239 -18.00 2.89 0.96
CA GLU A 239 -17.45 3.09 2.30
C GLU A 239 -17.20 4.58 2.51
N ILE A 240 -17.86 5.17 3.51
CA ILE A 240 -17.75 6.59 3.84
C ILE A 240 -16.96 6.73 5.14
N ALA A 241 -15.94 7.58 5.11
CA ALA A 241 -15.14 7.87 6.28
C ALA A 241 -14.79 9.36 6.33
N ALA A 242 -14.44 9.83 7.53
CA ALA A 242 -13.89 11.15 7.73
C ALA A 242 -12.60 11.06 8.54
N ARG A 243 -11.66 11.95 8.23
CA ARG A 243 -10.39 12.10 8.92
C ARG A 243 -10.18 13.56 9.29
N LEU A 244 -9.80 13.82 10.53
CA LEU A 244 -9.35 15.12 11.00
C LEU A 244 -7.82 15.08 11.13
N THR A 245 -7.14 15.98 10.44
CA THR A 245 -5.67 16.03 10.43
C THR A 245 -5.16 17.46 10.32
N VAL A 246 -3.99 17.73 10.89
CA VAL A 246 -3.25 18.99 10.69
C VAL A 246 -2.39 18.91 9.41
N GLY A 247 -2.14 17.69 8.92
CA GLY A 247 -1.35 17.41 7.73
C GLY A 247 -2.16 17.41 6.43
N ASP A 248 -1.65 16.67 5.45
CA ASP A 248 -2.31 16.47 4.17
C ASP A 248 -3.38 15.36 4.24
N ALA A 249 -4.06 15.10 3.13
CA ALA A 249 -5.12 14.09 3.06
C ALA A 249 -4.63 12.65 3.33
N ASN A 250 -3.31 12.38 3.28
CA ASN A 250 -2.73 11.06 3.54
C ASN A 250 -2.70 10.73 5.03
N GLY A 251 -2.80 11.76 5.88
CA GLY A 251 -2.93 11.65 7.32
C GLY A 251 -1.60 11.53 8.06
N SER A 252 -1.65 11.83 9.36
CA SER A 252 -0.52 11.85 10.28
C SER A 252 -0.83 11.10 11.58
N GLU A 253 0.22 10.78 12.34
CA GLU A 253 0.06 10.17 13.66
C GLU A 253 -0.70 11.13 14.61
N GLY A 254 -1.78 10.65 15.24
CA GLY A 254 -2.66 11.46 16.10
C GLY A 254 -3.90 12.06 15.41
N ASP A 255 -4.15 11.71 14.15
CA ASP A 255 -5.38 12.07 13.44
C ASP A 255 -6.63 11.45 14.07
N TRP A 256 -7.74 12.19 14.09
CA TRP A 256 -9.03 11.62 14.51
C TRP A 256 -9.75 11.01 13.32
N MET A 257 -10.37 9.86 13.53
CA MET A 257 -11.07 9.11 12.49
C MET A 257 -12.55 8.94 12.83
N GLY A 258 -13.39 8.90 11.80
CA GLY A 258 -14.81 8.62 11.91
C GLY A 258 -15.28 7.71 10.79
N GLY A 259 -16.20 6.79 11.10
CA GLY A 259 -16.56 5.68 10.22
C GLY A 259 -15.64 4.45 10.39
N PRO A 260 -15.62 3.51 9.43
CA PRO A 260 -16.38 3.55 8.17
C PRO A 260 -17.88 3.33 8.34
N VAL A 261 -18.67 3.98 7.49
CA VAL A 261 -20.10 3.71 7.31
C VAL A 261 -20.30 3.18 5.90
N PHE A 262 -20.95 2.01 5.78
CA PHE A 262 -21.22 1.38 4.48
C PHE A 262 -22.63 1.69 4.02
N LEU A 263 -22.78 2.17 2.79
CA LEU A 263 -24.07 2.41 2.16
C LEU A 263 -24.11 1.80 0.75
N THR A 264 -25.27 1.31 0.35
CA THR A 264 -25.58 1.09 -1.07
C THR A 264 -26.42 2.27 -1.54
N LEU A 265 -25.93 2.99 -2.54
CA LEU A 265 -26.55 4.25 -2.98
C LEU A 265 -27.88 4.00 -3.68
N THR A 266 -28.93 4.62 -3.16
CA THR A 266 -30.30 4.63 -3.68
C THR A 266 -30.83 6.08 -3.79
N ALA A 267 -32.14 6.29 -3.69
CA ALA A 267 -32.77 7.61 -3.77
C ALA A 267 -32.50 8.49 -2.54
N GLU A 268 -32.42 7.89 -1.34
CA GLU A 268 -32.13 8.60 -0.09
C GLU A 268 -30.92 7.96 0.58
N ASN A 269 -29.82 8.70 0.68
CA ASN A 269 -28.56 8.21 1.25
C ASN A 269 -28.14 9.15 2.38
N THR A 270 -28.40 8.75 3.62
CA THR A 270 -28.01 9.51 4.80
C THR A 270 -27.00 8.74 5.64
N ALA A 271 -25.99 9.45 6.16
CA ALA A 271 -25.01 8.89 7.07
C ALA A 271 -24.69 9.88 8.20
N GLU A 272 -24.30 9.36 9.36
CA GLU A 272 -23.74 10.16 10.46
C GLU A 272 -22.34 9.63 10.77
N ILE A 273 -21.37 10.55 10.84
CA ILE A 273 -20.00 10.24 11.22
C ILE A 273 -19.61 11.10 12.42
N ARG A 274 -19.08 10.44 13.46
CA ARG A 274 -18.46 11.09 14.61
C ARG A 274 -16.95 10.85 14.59
N LEU A 275 -16.20 11.93 14.52
CA LEU A 275 -14.74 11.92 14.61
C LEU A 275 -14.32 11.70 16.07
N LYS A 276 -13.43 10.75 16.29
CA LYS A 276 -12.85 10.41 17.59
C LYS A 276 -11.34 10.20 17.49
N PRO A 277 -10.59 10.37 18.59
CA PRO A 277 -9.16 10.07 18.63
C PRO A 277 -8.83 8.66 18.14
#